data_AF-A0A9P1JV55-F1
#
_entry.id   AF-A0A9P1JV55-F1
#
_cell.length_a   1.000
_cell.length_b   1.000
_cell.length_c   1.000
_cell.angle_alpha   90.00
_cell.angle_beta   90.00
_cell.angle_gamma   90.00
#
_symmetry.space_group_name_H-M   'P 1'
#
loop_
_entity.id
_entity.type
_entity.pdbx_description
1 polymer ?
#
loop_
_entity_poly.entity_id
_entity_poly.type
_entity_poly.pdbx_seq_one_letter_code
_entity_poly.pdbx_strand_id
1 'polypeptide(L)'
;MSRAWSTGFDPPPPHDVPRRPGQPAAPGSATMLYTIPADTPYLRAEPELVTTWAERMGPPPRPGMGLRVGLVWAGNPGFKADQIRSPRLKAFLPLLDVPGVTVFGLQKGAGRQDLETCGPLPPSFTDLGAEIADFADTAAIMENLDLVISSCTAPAHLAGALGRPVWTVLPFAPDWRWLDQGMCTPWYPTMRLFRQDRRGDWAPVVGRVRAALQALARSRPDPIALGFRA
;
A
#
# COMPACT_ATOMS: atom_id res chain seq x y z
N MET A 1 -23.27 -19.99 -36.64
CA MET A 1 -22.49 -19.05 -37.46
C MET A 1 -21.60 -18.22 -36.54
N SER A 2 -20.30 -18.53 -36.59
CA SER A 2 -19.23 -17.92 -35.80
C SER A 2 -19.04 -16.44 -36.16
N ARG A 3 -18.80 -15.57 -35.17
CA ARG A 3 -18.02 -14.35 -35.40
C ARG A 3 -16.75 -14.44 -34.58
N ALA A 4 -15.66 -14.58 -35.32
CA ALA A 4 -14.30 -14.61 -34.87
C ALA A 4 -13.90 -13.28 -34.21
N TRP A 5 -13.10 -13.36 -33.16
CA TRP A 5 -12.37 -12.24 -32.61
C TRP A 5 -11.28 -11.85 -33.62
N SER A 6 -11.40 -10.67 -34.22
CA SER A 6 -10.40 -10.07 -35.10
C SER A 6 -9.19 -9.64 -34.27
N THR A 7 -8.02 -10.14 -34.64
CA THR A 7 -6.69 -9.78 -34.14
C THR A 7 -6.20 -8.42 -34.64
N GLY A 8 -7.06 -7.39 -34.61
CA GLY A 8 -6.71 -6.03 -35.03
C GLY A 8 -6.32 -5.19 -33.82
N PHE A 9 -5.04 -4.79 -33.74
CA PHE A 9 -4.64 -3.67 -32.89
C PHE A 9 -5.16 -2.38 -33.55
N ASP A 10 -6.38 -1.96 -33.19
CA ASP A 10 -6.77 -0.57 -33.43
C ASP A 10 -5.84 0.33 -32.61
N PRO A 11 -5.32 1.44 -33.19
CA PRO A 11 -4.58 2.41 -32.42
C PRO A 11 -5.51 2.94 -31.31
N PRO A 12 -5.02 3.04 -30.06
CA PRO A 12 -5.84 3.55 -28.98
C PRO A 12 -6.28 4.99 -29.29
N PRO A 13 -7.40 5.46 -28.71
CA PRO A 13 -7.88 6.82 -28.88
C PRO A 13 -6.77 7.86 -28.63
N PRO A 14 -6.85 9.08 -29.18
CA PRO A 14 -5.79 10.09 -29.05
C PRO A 14 -5.42 10.46 -27.60
N HIS A 15 -6.33 10.19 -26.65
CA HIS A 15 -6.15 10.39 -25.21
C HIS A 15 -5.54 9.19 -24.47
N ASP A 16 -5.51 8.02 -25.10
CA ASP A 16 -5.00 6.77 -24.53
C ASP A 16 -3.62 6.45 -25.10
N VAL A 17 -2.60 7.19 -24.64
CA VAL A 17 -1.19 6.89 -24.97
C VAL A 17 -0.49 6.34 -23.74
N PRO A 18 -0.09 5.05 -23.72
CA PRO A 18 0.77 4.52 -22.67
C PRO A 18 2.12 5.26 -22.68
N ARG A 19 2.33 6.17 -21.73
CA ARG A 19 3.56 6.99 -21.63
C ARG A 19 4.50 6.44 -20.59
N ARG A 20 5.79 6.43 -20.91
CA ARG A 20 6.87 6.27 -19.92
C ARG A 20 7.32 7.66 -19.44
N PRO A 21 7.67 7.83 -18.16
CA PRO A 21 8.37 9.02 -17.67
C PRO A 21 9.61 9.29 -18.51
N GLY A 22 9.83 10.55 -18.87
CA GLY A 22 10.98 11.00 -19.65
C GLY A 22 10.71 11.19 -21.16
N GLN A 23 9.54 10.80 -21.68
CA GLN A 23 9.13 11.22 -23.02
C GLN A 23 8.59 12.66 -23.00
N PRO A 24 9.02 13.54 -23.92
CA PRO A 24 8.51 14.91 -23.98
C PRO A 24 6.98 14.92 -24.09
N ALA A 25 6.35 15.88 -23.40
CA ALA A 25 4.92 16.14 -23.43
C ALA A 25 4.39 16.15 -24.88
N ALA A 26 3.18 15.65 -25.09
CA ALA A 26 2.51 15.89 -26.37
C ALA A 26 2.27 17.41 -26.42
N PRO A 27 2.40 18.07 -27.57
CA PRO A 27 2.08 19.48 -27.67
C PRO A 27 0.66 19.71 -27.12
N GLY A 28 0.53 20.40 -25.99
CA GLY A 28 -0.74 20.64 -25.29
C GLY A 28 -0.99 19.87 -23.98
N SER A 29 -0.16 18.90 -23.57
CA SER A 29 -0.28 18.29 -22.23
C SER A 29 0.57 19.05 -21.20
N ALA A 30 -0.06 19.81 -20.29
CA ALA A 30 0.62 20.60 -19.26
C ALA A 30 1.14 19.78 -18.07
N THR A 31 1.08 18.44 -18.10
CA THR A 31 1.47 17.59 -16.98
C THR A 31 2.98 17.37 -16.93
N MET A 32 3.65 18.03 -15.98
CA MET A 32 5.02 17.77 -15.54
C MET A 32 5.00 17.05 -14.18
N LEU A 33 6.15 16.50 -13.74
CA LEU A 33 6.24 15.78 -12.45
C LEU A 33 5.69 16.59 -11.27
N TYR A 34 5.89 17.91 -11.28
CA TYR A 34 5.47 18.82 -10.22
C TYR A 34 4.07 19.42 -10.42
N THR A 35 3.38 19.08 -11.50
CA THR A 35 1.99 19.52 -11.76
C THR A 35 1.00 18.36 -11.70
N ILE A 36 1.43 17.18 -11.22
CA ILE A 36 0.53 16.05 -10.98
C ILE A 36 -0.39 16.46 -9.81
N PRO A 37 -1.73 16.45 -9.99
CA PRO A 37 -2.65 16.75 -8.90
C PRO A 37 -2.43 15.76 -7.75
N ALA A 38 -2.02 16.28 -6.60
CA ALA A 38 -1.68 15.51 -5.41
C ALA A 38 -2.51 15.95 -4.18
N ASP A 39 -3.62 16.66 -4.43
CA ASP A 39 -4.53 17.14 -3.38
C ASP A 39 -5.27 15.95 -2.77
N THR A 40 -4.68 15.41 -1.71
CA THR A 40 -5.25 14.36 -0.87
C THR A 40 -5.68 14.95 0.47
N PRO A 41 -6.77 14.46 1.08
CA PRO A 41 -7.56 13.31 0.66
C PRO A 41 -8.68 13.65 -0.35
N TYR A 42 -8.80 12.87 -1.41
CA TYR A 42 -9.88 12.97 -2.42
C TYR A 42 -10.90 11.83 -2.34
N LEU A 43 -10.66 10.83 -1.49
CA LEU A 43 -11.67 9.87 -1.02
C LEU A 43 -11.96 10.10 0.48
N ARG A 44 -13.10 9.60 0.94
CA ARG A 44 -13.52 9.58 2.35
C ARG A 44 -14.12 8.22 2.65
N ALA A 45 -13.78 7.63 3.78
CA ALA A 45 -14.49 6.45 4.27
C ALA A 45 -15.86 6.83 4.84
N GLU A 46 -16.79 5.88 4.83
CA GLU A 46 -18.12 6.07 5.43
C GLU A 46 -18.00 6.13 6.97
N PRO A 47 -18.50 7.20 7.64
CA PRO A 47 -18.31 7.37 9.09
C PRO A 47 -18.88 6.24 9.95
N GLU A 48 -19.97 5.62 9.51
CA GLU A 48 -20.61 4.50 10.20
C GLU A 48 -19.74 3.24 10.16
N LEU A 49 -19.13 2.94 9.01
CA LEU A 49 -18.16 1.85 8.87
C LEU A 49 -16.90 2.14 9.68
N VAL A 50 -16.41 3.38 9.70
CA VAL A 50 -15.25 3.77 10.53
C VAL A 50 -15.51 3.46 12.00
N THR A 51 -16.71 3.78 12.49
CA THR A 51 -17.12 3.50 13.87
C THR A 51 -17.22 2.00 14.14
N THR A 52 -17.88 1.26 13.24
CA THR A 52 -18.02 -0.21 13.32
C THR A 52 -16.64 -0.90 13.39
N TRP A 53 -15.72 -0.50 12.53
CA TRP A 53 -14.37 -1.07 12.51
C TRP A 53 -13.52 -0.62 13.70
N ALA A 54 -13.71 0.60 14.22
CA ALA A 54 -13.06 1.05 15.44
C ALA A 54 -13.43 0.14 16.63
N GLU A 55 -14.71 -0.20 16.77
CA GLU A 55 -15.19 -1.12 17.79
C GLU A 55 -14.61 -2.53 17.60
N ARG A 56 -14.62 -3.04 16.36
CA ARG A 56 -14.05 -4.36 16.02
C ARG A 56 -12.54 -4.46 16.31
N MET A 57 -11.80 -3.38 16.09
CA MET A 57 -10.36 -3.30 16.38
C MET A 57 -10.05 -3.06 17.86
N GLY A 58 -11.07 -2.75 18.66
CA GLY A 58 -10.93 -2.38 20.07
C GLY A 58 -10.42 -0.96 20.28
N PRO A 59 -10.25 -0.53 21.54
CA PRO A 59 -9.80 0.83 21.84
C PRO A 59 -8.38 1.09 21.35
N PRO A 60 -8.10 2.25 20.73
CA PRO A 60 -6.74 2.61 20.34
C PRO A 60 -5.81 2.63 21.56
N PRO A 61 -4.51 2.36 21.36
CA PRO A 61 -3.52 2.64 22.38
C PRO A 61 -3.65 4.10 22.83
N ARG A 62 -3.24 4.40 24.07
CA ARG A 62 -3.20 5.80 24.51
C ARG A 62 -2.35 6.60 23.51
N PRO A 63 -2.70 7.87 23.22
CA PRO A 63 -1.88 8.70 22.34
C PRO A 63 -0.40 8.65 22.72
N GLY A 64 0.46 8.34 21.76
CA GLY A 64 1.90 8.15 21.98
C GLY A 64 2.32 6.83 22.67
N MET A 65 1.42 5.87 22.87
CA MET A 65 1.69 4.58 23.53
C MET A 65 1.35 3.36 22.67
N GLY A 66 1.68 3.41 21.38
CA GLY A 66 1.59 2.28 20.48
C GLY A 66 1.11 2.71 19.09
N LEU A 67 1.41 1.91 18.08
CA LEU A 67 0.98 2.15 16.70
C LEU A 67 0.09 1.03 16.22
N ARG A 68 -0.97 1.39 15.50
CA ARG A 68 -1.81 0.47 14.73
C ARG A 68 -1.39 0.50 13.27
N VAL A 69 -0.95 -0.65 12.76
CA VAL A 69 -0.39 -0.76 11.41
C VAL A 69 -1.19 -1.74 10.58
N GLY A 70 -1.71 -1.32 9.44
CA GLY A 70 -2.32 -2.22 8.45
C GLY A 70 -1.25 -2.90 7.60
N LEU A 71 -1.43 -4.18 7.28
CA LEU A 71 -0.49 -4.94 6.45
C LEU A 71 -1.18 -5.63 5.27
N VAL A 72 -0.63 -5.43 4.06
CA VAL A 72 -1.04 -6.13 2.82
C VAL A 72 0.20 -6.64 2.09
N TRP A 73 0.29 -7.96 1.88
CA TRP A 73 1.54 -8.62 1.44
C TRP A 73 1.49 -9.23 0.03
N ALA A 74 0.34 -9.25 -0.62
CA ALA A 74 0.19 -9.81 -1.96
C ALA A 74 -0.93 -9.13 -2.75
N GLY A 75 -0.78 -9.14 -4.08
CA GLY A 75 -1.83 -8.76 -5.02
C GLY A 75 -2.66 -9.94 -5.51
N ASN A 76 -3.31 -9.75 -6.65
CA ASN A 76 -4.08 -10.79 -7.32
C ASN A 76 -3.13 -11.74 -8.10
N PRO A 77 -3.07 -13.04 -7.77
CA PRO A 77 -2.21 -13.99 -8.47
C PRO A 77 -2.59 -14.22 -9.94
N GLY A 78 -3.82 -13.88 -10.35
CA GLY A 78 -4.22 -13.90 -11.76
C GLY A 78 -3.54 -12.83 -12.62
N PHE A 79 -2.86 -11.85 -11.99
CA PHE A 79 -2.05 -10.86 -12.69
C PHE A 79 -0.67 -11.45 -13.00
N LYS A 80 -0.27 -11.47 -14.28
CA LYS A 80 0.97 -12.13 -14.76
C LYS A 80 2.25 -11.74 -14.01
N ALA A 81 2.34 -10.51 -13.50
CA ALA A 81 3.52 -10.03 -12.77
C ALA A 81 3.34 -10.03 -11.23
N ASP A 82 2.32 -10.69 -10.70
CA ASP A 82 2.04 -10.67 -9.26
C ASP A 82 3.17 -11.28 -8.44
N GLN A 83 3.72 -12.41 -8.90
CA GLN A 83 4.86 -13.08 -8.26
C GLN A 83 6.10 -12.17 -8.12
N ILE A 84 6.22 -11.17 -9.01
CA ILE A 84 7.35 -10.24 -8.99
C ILE A 84 7.14 -9.13 -7.95
N ARG A 85 5.88 -8.73 -7.70
CA ARG A 85 5.53 -7.58 -6.83
C ARG A 85 4.96 -7.95 -5.47
N SER A 86 4.71 -9.24 -5.21
CA SER A 86 4.13 -9.77 -3.97
C SER A 86 5.23 -10.39 -3.09
N PRO A 87 5.64 -9.76 -1.98
CA PRO A 87 6.65 -10.30 -1.06
C PRO A 87 6.20 -11.57 -0.32
N ARG A 88 4.89 -11.80 -0.24
CA ARG A 88 4.25 -12.83 0.61
C ARG A 88 4.41 -12.54 2.10
N LEU A 89 3.56 -13.13 2.93
CA LEU A 89 3.54 -12.85 4.36
C LEU A 89 4.88 -13.20 5.04
N LYS A 90 5.54 -14.28 4.59
CA LYS A 90 6.82 -14.74 5.15
C LYS A 90 7.89 -13.64 5.19
N ALA A 91 7.95 -12.80 4.15
CA ALA A 91 8.90 -11.70 4.12
C ALA A 91 8.62 -10.65 5.20
N PHE A 92 7.35 -10.45 5.58
CA PHE A 92 6.89 -9.44 6.53
C PHE A 92 6.78 -9.92 7.98
N LEU A 93 7.03 -11.22 8.27
CA LEU A 93 7.05 -11.73 9.64
C LEU A 93 7.89 -10.87 10.61
N PRO A 94 9.06 -10.32 10.22
CA PRO A 94 9.83 -9.42 11.08
C PRO A 94 9.16 -8.05 11.37
N LEU A 95 7.98 -7.75 10.85
CA LEU A 95 7.24 -6.54 11.23
C LEU A 95 6.24 -6.81 12.34
N LEU A 96 5.87 -8.09 12.55
CA LEU A 96 4.79 -8.47 13.45
C LEU A 96 5.21 -8.46 14.93
N ASP A 97 6.51 -8.46 15.22
CA ASP A 97 7.11 -8.51 16.55
C ASP A 97 7.77 -7.18 16.97
N VAL A 98 7.49 -6.08 16.27
CA VAL A 98 8.03 -4.77 16.63
C VAL A 98 7.38 -4.28 17.94
N PRO A 99 8.17 -3.98 19.00
CA PRO A 99 7.60 -3.51 20.26
C PRO A 99 6.81 -2.21 20.11
N GLY A 100 5.62 -2.17 20.72
CA GLY A 100 4.72 -1.03 20.64
C GLY A 100 3.96 -0.92 19.32
N VAL A 101 3.94 -1.97 18.51
CA VAL A 101 3.16 -2.01 17.26
C VAL A 101 2.16 -3.16 17.30
N THR A 102 0.91 -2.86 17.00
CA THR A 102 -0.14 -3.84 16.72
C THR A 102 -0.40 -3.84 15.22
N VAL A 103 -0.33 -5.02 14.59
CA VAL A 103 -0.48 -5.19 13.15
C VAL A 103 -1.84 -5.81 12.84
N PHE A 104 -2.55 -5.21 11.89
CA PHE A 104 -3.83 -5.68 11.37
C PHE A 104 -3.66 -6.14 9.93
N GLY A 105 -3.93 -7.41 9.64
CA GLY A 105 -3.91 -7.97 8.30
C GLY A 105 -5.12 -7.50 7.49
N LEU A 106 -4.88 -6.78 6.39
CA LEU A 106 -5.92 -6.32 5.46
C LEU A 106 -5.91 -7.12 4.14
N GLN A 107 -5.17 -8.23 4.10
CA GLN A 107 -5.02 -9.03 2.89
C GLN A 107 -6.34 -9.68 2.51
N LYS A 108 -6.79 -9.44 1.27
CA LYS A 108 -7.92 -10.13 0.64
C LYS A 108 -7.46 -11.16 -0.38
N GLY A 109 -8.35 -12.11 -0.68
CA GLY A 109 -8.19 -13.09 -1.75
C GLY A 109 -7.11 -14.14 -1.48
N ALA A 110 -6.57 -14.73 -2.55
CA ALA A 110 -5.64 -15.85 -2.50
C ALA A 110 -4.35 -15.60 -1.71
N GLY A 111 -3.96 -14.34 -1.50
CA GLY A 111 -2.83 -13.98 -0.63
C GLY A 111 -3.02 -14.46 0.83
N ARG A 112 -4.27 -14.64 1.28
CA ARG A 112 -4.58 -15.12 2.65
C ARG A 112 -4.13 -16.56 2.90
N GLN A 113 -3.91 -17.38 1.88
CA GLN A 113 -3.36 -18.73 2.03
C GLN A 113 -1.98 -18.75 2.70
N ASP A 114 -1.26 -17.63 2.69
CA ASP A 114 0.00 -17.51 3.44
C ASP A 114 -0.20 -17.67 4.96
N LEU A 115 -1.37 -17.31 5.50
CA LEU A 115 -1.67 -17.45 6.93
C LEU A 115 -1.72 -18.91 7.38
N GLU A 116 -2.07 -19.83 6.48
CA GLU A 116 -2.12 -21.27 6.76
C GLU A 116 -0.72 -21.90 6.78
N THR A 117 0.26 -21.25 6.14
CA THR A 117 1.60 -21.82 5.91
C THR A 117 2.72 -21.11 6.67
N CYS A 118 2.45 -19.95 7.27
CA CYS A 118 3.47 -19.15 7.97
C CYS A 118 3.79 -19.60 9.40
N GLY A 119 3.04 -20.56 9.94
CA GLY A 119 3.16 -20.99 11.34
C GLY A 119 2.47 -20.02 12.31
N PRO A 120 2.69 -20.18 13.62
CA PRO A 120 2.02 -19.36 14.65
C PRO A 120 2.43 -17.90 14.54
N LEU A 121 1.44 -17.01 14.52
CA LEU A 121 1.62 -15.56 14.49
C LEU A 121 1.62 -14.97 15.91
N PRO A 122 2.34 -13.87 16.16
CA PRO A 122 2.41 -13.28 17.49
C PRO A 122 1.07 -12.65 17.90
N PRO A 123 0.79 -12.48 19.20
CA PRO A 123 -0.45 -11.86 19.70
C PRO A 123 -0.67 -10.40 19.24
N SER A 124 0.38 -9.73 18.78
CA SER A 124 0.35 -8.39 18.20
C SER A 124 -0.25 -8.36 16.78
N PHE A 125 -0.53 -9.51 16.16
CA PHE A 125 -1.13 -9.59 14.84
C PHE A 125 -2.60 -10.06 14.90
N THR A 126 -3.48 -9.33 14.21
CA THR A 126 -4.89 -9.68 14.02
C THR A 126 -5.23 -9.71 12.54
N ASP A 127 -5.73 -10.84 12.01
CA ASP A 127 -6.25 -10.90 10.64
C ASP A 127 -7.68 -10.34 10.58
N LEU A 128 -7.88 -9.28 9.80
CA LEU A 128 -9.21 -8.73 9.48
C LEU A 128 -9.66 -9.10 8.06
N GLY A 129 -8.79 -9.72 7.26
CA GLY A 129 -9.03 -9.98 5.84
C GLY A 129 -10.20 -10.93 5.55
N ALA A 130 -10.58 -11.78 6.51
CA ALA A 130 -11.79 -12.61 6.41
C ALA A 130 -13.09 -11.80 6.47
N GLU A 131 -13.09 -10.72 7.25
CA GLU A 131 -14.29 -9.95 7.61
C GLU A 131 -14.53 -8.76 6.68
N ILE A 132 -13.48 -8.27 6.01
CA ILE A 132 -13.58 -7.21 4.99
C ILE A 132 -14.44 -7.71 3.82
N ALA A 133 -15.57 -7.06 3.56
CA ALA A 133 -16.42 -7.35 2.41
C ALA A 133 -15.83 -6.74 1.13
N ASP A 134 -15.47 -5.46 1.18
CA ASP A 134 -15.05 -4.68 0.01
C ASP A 134 -14.04 -3.54 0.33
N PHE A 135 -13.91 -2.58 -0.60
CA PHE A 135 -13.01 -1.44 -0.42
C PHE A 135 -13.54 -0.38 0.55
N ALA A 136 -14.86 -0.30 0.80
CA ALA A 136 -15.42 0.61 1.79
C ALA A 136 -15.00 0.19 3.20
N ASP A 137 -15.05 -1.11 3.49
CA ASP A 137 -14.50 -1.68 4.73
C ASP A 137 -13.00 -1.43 4.85
N THR A 138 -12.25 -1.68 3.76
CA THR A 138 -10.81 -1.45 3.75
C THR A 138 -10.47 0.02 4.05
N ALA A 139 -11.22 0.97 3.46
CA ALA A 139 -11.06 2.39 3.70
C ALA A 139 -11.39 2.76 5.16
N ALA A 140 -12.49 2.23 5.71
CA ALA A 140 -12.91 2.47 7.08
C ALA A 140 -11.90 1.94 8.12
N ILE A 141 -11.30 0.77 7.87
CA ILE A 141 -10.21 0.26 8.70
C ILE A 141 -9.00 1.20 8.63
N MET A 142 -8.63 1.69 7.44
CA MET A 142 -7.48 2.58 7.25
C MET A 142 -7.58 3.91 8.02
N GLU A 143 -8.79 4.43 8.24
CA GLU A 143 -8.98 5.62 9.07
C GLU A 143 -8.66 5.38 10.55
N ASN A 144 -8.75 4.13 11.01
CA ASN A 144 -8.44 3.69 12.37
C ASN A 144 -6.97 3.27 12.57
N LEU A 145 -6.13 3.42 11.54
CA LEU A 145 -4.72 3.03 11.53
C LEU A 145 -3.79 4.25 11.51
N ASP A 146 -2.65 4.14 12.19
CA ASP A 146 -1.60 5.16 12.15
C ASP A 146 -0.74 5.07 10.87
N LEU A 147 -0.64 3.86 10.30
CA LEU A 147 0.16 3.58 9.12
C LEU A 147 -0.41 2.37 8.36
N VAL A 148 -0.32 2.40 7.03
CA VAL A 148 -0.52 1.23 6.17
C VAL A 148 0.81 0.81 5.57
N ILE A 149 1.16 -0.48 5.64
CA ILE A 149 2.31 -1.06 4.94
C ILE A 149 1.76 -2.02 3.89
N SER A 150 2.11 -1.80 2.62
CA SER A 150 1.53 -2.56 1.52
C SER A 150 2.57 -2.91 0.45
N SER A 151 2.39 -4.05 -0.20
CA SER A 151 2.90 -4.25 -1.57
C SER A 151 2.21 -3.26 -2.54
N CYS A 152 2.77 -3.06 -3.73
CA CYS A 152 2.20 -2.19 -4.76
C CYS A 152 0.89 -2.74 -5.35
N THR A 153 -0.20 -2.65 -4.58
CA THR A 153 -1.53 -3.18 -4.89
C THR A 153 -2.60 -2.12 -4.61
N ALA A 154 -3.87 -2.43 -4.92
CA ALA A 154 -4.97 -1.48 -4.75
C ALA A 154 -5.06 -0.83 -3.35
N PRO A 155 -4.84 -1.57 -2.22
CA PRO A 155 -4.78 -0.96 -0.89
C PRO A 155 -3.74 0.15 -0.72
N ALA A 156 -2.57 0.08 -1.37
CA ALA A 156 -1.58 1.15 -1.31
C ALA A 156 -2.12 2.46 -1.92
N HIS A 157 -2.82 2.35 -3.05
CA HIS A 157 -3.44 3.48 -3.73
C HIS A 157 -4.64 4.03 -2.95
N LEU A 158 -5.45 3.15 -2.34
CA LEU A 158 -6.58 3.55 -1.49
C LEU A 158 -6.10 4.36 -0.28
N ALA A 159 -5.05 3.90 0.41
CA ALA A 159 -4.47 4.63 1.53
C ALA A 159 -3.97 6.03 1.11
N GLY A 160 -3.30 6.11 -0.05
CA GLY A 160 -2.84 7.40 -0.60
C GLY A 160 -4.00 8.34 -0.95
N ALA A 161 -5.07 7.82 -1.55
CA ALA A 161 -6.28 8.58 -1.89
C ALA A 161 -7.03 9.13 -0.66
N LEU A 162 -7.00 8.37 0.44
CA LEU A 162 -7.52 8.74 1.76
C LEU A 162 -6.57 9.66 2.53
N GLY A 163 -5.40 10.02 1.99
CA GLY A 163 -4.41 10.86 2.68
C GLY A 163 -3.84 10.20 3.94
N ARG A 164 -3.90 8.87 4.06
CA ARG A 164 -3.34 8.14 5.20
C ARG A 164 -1.83 7.96 5.02
N PRO A 165 -1.03 7.95 6.10
CA PRO A 165 0.37 7.53 6.01
C PRO A 165 0.47 6.11 5.44
N VAL A 166 1.27 5.93 4.38
CA VAL A 166 1.40 4.63 3.72
C VAL A 166 2.84 4.37 3.28
N TRP A 167 3.34 3.17 3.58
CA TRP A 167 4.64 2.70 3.13
C TRP A 167 4.45 1.58 2.12
N THR A 168 4.89 1.82 0.89
CA THR A 168 4.72 0.88 -0.21
C THR A 168 6.06 0.22 -0.53
N VAL A 169 6.12 -1.11 -0.45
CA VAL A 169 7.28 -1.87 -0.94
C VAL A 169 7.14 -2.12 -2.44
N LEU A 170 8.20 -1.85 -3.18
CA LEU A 170 8.25 -1.91 -4.63
C LEU A 170 9.21 -3.00 -5.10
N PRO A 171 8.86 -3.75 -6.16
CA PRO A 171 9.76 -4.74 -6.75
C PRO A 171 10.96 -4.06 -7.43
N PHE A 172 11.98 -4.84 -7.78
CA PHE A 172 13.22 -4.34 -8.39
C PHE A 172 12.98 -3.48 -9.65
N ALA A 173 12.03 -3.88 -10.49
CA ALA A 173 11.59 -3.12 -11.65
C ALA A 173 10.15 -2.66 -11.42
N PRO A 174 9.93 -1.54 -10.72
CA PRO A 174 8.60 -1.05 -10.43
C PRO A 174 7.93 -0.49 -11.69
N ASP A 175 6.60 -0.37 -11.62
CA ASP A 175 5.85 0.32 -12.66
C ASP A 175 6.27 1.80 -12.75
N TRP A 176 6.22 2.33 -13.96
CA TRP A 176 6.74 3.65 -14.31
C TRP A 176 6.19 4.80 -13.46
N ARG A 177 4.96 4.66 -12.94
CA ARG A 177 4.32 5.66 -12.07
C ARG A 177 5.12 5.95 -10.81
N TRP A 178 5.96 5.01 -10.39
CA TRP A 178 6.78 5.14 -9.19
C TRP A 178 8.09 5.87 -9.43
N LEU A 179 8.43 6.25 -10.66
CA LEU A 179 9.76 6.77 -11.02
C LEU A 179 10.88 5.75 -10.75
N ASP A 180 12.07 6.02 -11.26
CA ASP A 180 13.20 5.08 -11.14
C ASP A 180 13.85 5.13 -9.76
N GLN A 181 13.84 6.29 -9.10
CA GLN A 181 14.59 6.57 -7.87
C GLN A 181 13.76 7.33 -6.83
N GLY A 182 14.31 7.46 -5.62
CA GLY A 182 13.71 8.24 -4.54
C GLY A 182 12.71 7.46 -3.69
N MET A 183 12.36 8.07 -2.55
CA MET A 183 11.48 7.49 -1.53
C MET A 183 10.10 8.12 -1.48
N CYS A 184 9.81 9.11 -2.31
CA CYS A 184 8.53 9.80 -2.39
C CYS A 184 7.88 9.56 -3.76
N THR A 185 6.60 9.90 -3.88
CA THR A 185 5.83 9.79 -5.11
C THR A 185 5.04 11.09 -5.34
N PRO A 186 4.95 11.59 -6.58
CA PRO A 186 4.15 12.77 -6.87
C PRO A 186 2.64 12.51 -6.76
N TRP A 187 2.22 11.24 -6.73
CA TRP A 187 0.80 10.86 -6.70
C TRP A 187 0.18 10.94 -5.30
N TYR A 188 0.96 10.67 -4.26
CA TYR A 188 0.47 10.53 -2.88
C TYR A 188 1.47 11.17 -1.90
N PRO A 189 1.21 12.38 -1.40
CA PRO A 189 2.14 13.10 -0.52
C PRO A 189 2.47 12.36 0.77
N THR A 190 1.56 11.53 1.28
CA THR A 190 1.72 10.75 2.52
C THR A 190 2.41 9.40 2.31
N MET A 191 2.79 9.07 1.07
CA MET A 191 3.36 7.78 0.72
C MET A 191 4.88 7.79 0.73
N ARG A 192 5.47 6.78 1.38
CA ARG A 192 6.89 6.48 1.33
C ARG A 192 7.15 5.18 0.57
N LEU A 193 8.11 5.19 -0.33
CA LEU A 193 8.48 4.05 -1.17
C LEU A 193 9.73 3.34 -0.62
N PHE A 194 9.66 2.00 -0.57
CA PHE A 194 10.77 1.12 -0.22
C PHE A 194 11.06 0.19 -1.40
N ARG A 195 12.16 0.43 -2.10
CA ARG A 195 12.50 -0.28 -3.34
C ARG A 195 13.38 -1.48 -3.07
N GLN A 196 13.17 -2.53 -3.84
CA GLN A 196 14.02 -3.71 -3.86
C GLN A 196 15.30 -3.46 -4.66
N ASP A 197 16.44 -3.82 -4.07
CA ASP A 197 17.76 -3.64 -4.68
C ASP A 197 18.14 -4.81 -5.61
N ARG A 198 17.60 -6.01 -5.34
CA ARG A 198 17.85 -7.23 -6.12
C ARG A 198 16.54 -7.99 -6.33
N ARG A 199 16.24 -8.36 -7.58
CA ARG A 199 14.99 -9.06 -7.93
C ARG A 199 14.72 -10.25 -7.01
N GLY A 200 13.54 -10.26 -6.38
CA GLY A 200 13.07 -11.34 -5.51
C GLY A 200 13.63 -11.32 -4.08
N ASP A 201 14.65 -10.53 -3.79
CA ASP A 201 15.20 -10.38 -2.45
C ASP A 201 14.45 -9.29 -1.67
N TRP A 202 13.47 -9.71 -0.86
CA TRP A 202 12.66 -8.81 -0.05
C TRP A 202 13.25 -8.55 1.34
N ALA A 203 14.22 -9.36 1.79
CA ALA A 203 14.74 -9.26 3.15
C ALA A 203 15.40 -7.90 3.45
N PRO A 204 16.25 -7.32 2.56
CA PRO A 204 16.80 -5.98 2.77
C PRO A 204 15.72 -4.89 2.82
N VAL A 205 14.68 -5.03 1.99
CA VAL A 205 13.57 -4.07 1.93
C VAL A 205 12.80 -4.08 3.24
N VAL A 206 12.40 -5.26 3.71
CA VAL A 206 11.68 -5.41 4.98
C VAL A 206 12.56 -5.02 6.16
N GLY A 207 13.87 -5.26 6.11
CA GLY A 207 14.82 -4.77 7.10
C GLY A 207 14.78 -3.24 7.24
N ARG A 208 14.77 -2.51 6.12
CA ARG A 208 14.61 -1.04 6.12
C ARG A 208 13.24 -0.60 6.64
N VAL A 209 12.18 -1.32 6.27
CA VAL A 209 10.82 -1.06 6.77
C VAL A 209 10.76 -1.25 8.29
N ARG A 210 11.33 -2.35 8.81
CA ARG A 210 11.39 -2.64 10.26
C ARG A 210 12.14 -1.55 11.00
N ALA A 211 13.31 -1.14 10.50
CA ALA A 211 14.09 -0.08 11.14
C ALA A 211 13.34 1.26 11.19
N ALA A 212 12.65 1.62 10.09
CA ALA A 212 11.80 2.80 10.04
C ALA A 212 10.61 2.70 11.00
N LEU A 213 9.95 1.54 11.06
CA LEU A 213 8.80 1.29 11.94
C LEU A 213 9.20 1.37 13.42
N GLN A 214 10.36 0.80 13.77
CA GLN A 214 10.93 0.91 15.12
C GLN A 214 11.24 2.35 15.49
N ALA A 215 11.77 3.15 14.56
CA ALA A 215 12.02 4.57 14.79
C ALA A 215 10.69 5.33 15.01
N LEU A 216 9.68 5.03 14.20
CA LEU A 216 8.34 5.62 14.31
C LEU A 216 7.67 5.27 15.65
N ALA A 217 7.75 4.01 16.08
CA ALA A 217 7.21 3.56 17.37
C ALA A 217 7.90 4.24 18.56
N ARG A 218 9.20 4.53 18.45
CA ARG A 218 9.97 5.25 19.49
C ARG A 218 9.68 6.75 19.52
N SER A 219 9.47 7.37 18.37
CA SER A 219 9.31 8.82 18.27
C SER A 219 7.97 9.32 18.81
N ARG A 220 7.06 8.42 19.22
CA ARG A 220 5.72 8.73 19.77
C ARG A 220 5.03 9.89 19.03
N PRO A 221 4.84 9.80 17.71
CA PRO A 221 4.35 10.93 16.95
C PRO A 221 2.90 11.24 17.30
N ASP A 222 2.55 12.52 17.25
CA ASP A 222 1.18 12.94 17.03
C ASP A 222 0.70 12.38 15.68
N PRO A 223 -0.50 11.77 15.58
CA PRO A 223 -0.99 11.09 14.37
C PRO A 223 -1.02 11.95 13.09
N ILE A 224 -0.85 13.28 13.21
CA ILE A 224 -0.99 14.26 12.13
C ILE A 224 0.38 14.68 11.54
N ALA A 225 1.49 14.41 12.22
CA ALA A 225 2.81 14.97 11.84
C ALA A 225 3.60 14.17 10.78
N LEU A 226 3.04 13.10 10.21
CA LEU A 226 3.76 12.20 9.30
C LEU A 226 3.83 12.66 7.83
N GLY A 227 3.40 13.89 7.53
CA GLY A 227 3.64 14.52 6.24
C GLY A 227 5.13 14.88 6.10
N PHE A 228 5.90 14.03 5.41
CA PHE A 228 7.24 14.39 4.97
C PHE A 228 7.13 15.58 4.00
N ARG A 229 7.42 16.79 4.48
CA ARG A 229 7.67 17.94 3.60
C ARG A 229 9.02 17.69 2.90
N ALA A 230 9.01 17.87 1.57
CA ALA A 230 10.18 17.77 0.70
C ALA A 230 11.30 18.75 1.11
#